data_AF-A0A9P7G6G1-F1
#
_entry.id   AF-A0A9P7G6G1-F1
#
_cell.length_a   1.000
_cell.length_b   1.000
_cell.length_c   1.000
_cell.angle_alpha   90.00
_cell.angle_beta   90.00
_cell.angle_gamma   90.00
#
_symmetry.space_group_name_H-M   'P 1'
#
loop_
_entity.id
_entity.type
_entity.pdbx_description
1 polymer ?
#
loop_
_entity_poly.entity_id
_entity_poly.type
_entity_poly.pdbx_seq_one_letter_code
_entity_poly.pdbx_strand_id
1 'polypeptide(L)'
;MAVCKESSESEMNWSSRVVDGVDLGKLEAVLGGLDYTAIRKRRAVYARLYHEASISHQQGKGIAFNDMLILLAHHKIIVDAEALILKDLVERTEINKLVTDLVNLDRVRSLLKSMSQRRRFRAHRERAVREQQQEIDLGSESFWSTDLMVEAVNEDERM
;
A
#
# COMPACT_ATOMS: atom_id res chain seq x y z
N MET A 1 7.28 -42.31 -39.90
CA MET A 1 6.72 -42.75 -38.60
C MET A 1 7.17 -41.75 -37.55
N ALA A 2 6.26 -40.89 -37.09
CA ALA A 2 6.56 -39.90 -36.05
C ALA A 2 6.31 -40.55 -34.69
N VAL A 3 7.37 -40.66 -33.87
CA VAL A 3 7.27 -41.07 -32.48
C VAL A 3 6.93 -39.81 -31.69
N CYS A 4 5.65 -39.66 -31.32
CA CYS A 4 5.21 -38.64 -30.39
C CYS A 4 5.82 -38.97 -29.02
N LYS A 5 6.73 -38.12 -28.55
CA LYS A 5 7.31 -38.20 -27.21
C LYS A 5 6.37 -37.49 -26.25
N GLU A 6 5.49 -38.26 -25.63
CA GLU A 6 4.71 -37.82 -24.49
C GLU A 6 5.66 -37.77 -23.28
N SER A 7 6.05 -36.56 -22.87
CA SER A 7 6.71 -36.35 -21.59
C SER A 7 5.85 -35.43 -20.76
N SER A 8 4.93 -36.07 -20.04
CA SER A 8 4.49 -35.71 -18.69
C SER A 8 4.59 -34.22 -18.37
N GLU A 9 3.53 -33.48 -18.67
CA GLU A 9 3.22 -32.27 -17.93
C GLU A 9 3.05 -32.69 -16.47
N SER A 10 4.14 -32.56 -15.70
CA SER A 10 4.04 -32.44 -14.26
C SER A 10 3.28 -31.13 -14.03
N GLU A 11 1.95 -31.20 -14.04
CA GLU A 11 1.10 -30.20 -13.45
C GLU A 11 1.47 -30.10 -11.97
N MET A 12 2.54 -29.34 -11.70
CA MET A 12 2.75 -28.73 -10.41
C MET A 12 1.59 -27.75 -10.25
N ASN A 13 0.48 -28.29 -9.75
CA ASN A 13 -0.61 -27.54 -9.18
C ASN A 13 -0.05 -26.78 -7.97
N TRP A 14 0.62 -25.66 -8.25
CA TRP A 14 0.70 -24.57 -7.32
C TRP A 14 -0.76 -24.19 -7.11
N SER A 15 -1.37 -24.70 -6.04
CA SER A 15 -2.71 -24.32 -5.63
C SER A 15 -2.77 -22.79 -5.71
N SER A 16 -3.40 -22.27 -6.76
CA SER A 16 -3.44 -20.83 -6.98
C SER A 16 -4.06 -20.27 -5.73
N ARG A 17 -3.31 -19.49 -4.96
CA ARG A 17 -3.78 -18.96 -3.69
C ARG A 17 -4.75 -17.84 -4.02
N VAL A 18 -5.97 -18.24 -4.37
CA VAL A 18 -7.04 -17.34 -4.75
C VAL A 18 -7.78 -16.98 -3.48
N VAL A 19 -7.70 -15.71 -3.11
CA VAL A 19 -8.43 -15.13 -1.98
C VAL A 19 -9.35 -14.07 -2.55
N ASP A 20 -10.65 -14.17 -2.28
CA ASP A 20 -11.68 -13.24 -2.77
C ASP A 20 -11.59 -12.96 -4.29
N GLY A 21 -11.32 -14.00 -5.08
CA GLY A 21 -11.23 -13.92 -6.55
C GLY A 21 -9.92 -13.31 -7.08
N VAL A 22 -8.96 -13.00 -6.21
CA VAL A 22 -7.63 -12.49 -6.61
C VAL A 22 -6.60 -13.60 -6.55
N ASP A 23 -5.96 -13.89 -7.69
CA ASP A 23 -4.83 -14.82 -7.78
C ASP A 23 -3.55 -14.17 -7.25
N LEU A 24 -3.15 -14.59 -6.05
CA LEU A 24 -1.97 -14.05 -5.38
C LEU A 24 -0.65 -14.45 -6.06
N GLY A 25 -0.63 -15.59 -6.78
CA GLY A 25 0.57 -16.02 -7.51
C GLY A 25 0.85 -15.12 -8.71
N LYS A 26 -0.19 -14.77 -9.46
CA LYS A 26 -0.07 -13.77 -10.54
C LYS A 26 0.29 -12.39 -10.01
N LEU A 27 -0.28 -11.99 -8.87
CA LEU A 27 0.04 -10.71 -8.25
C LEU A 27 1.51 -10.64 -7.86
N GLU A 28 2.06 -11.68 -7.23
CA GLU A 28 3.47 -11.76 -6.86
C GLU A 28 4.38 -11.68 -8.08
N ALA A 29 4.07 -12.41 -9.15
CA ALA A 29 4.83 -12.36 -10.39
C ALA A 29 4.86 -10.94 -10.99
N VAL A 30 3.72 -10.25 -11.00
CA VAL A 30 3.62 -8.86 -11.49
C VAL A 30 4.40 -7.90 -10.58
N LEU A 31 4.27 -8.03 -9.26
CA LEU A 31 4.97 -7.18 -8.30
C LEU A 31 6.49 -7.40 -8.36
N GLY A 32 6.94 -8.63 -8.56
CA GLY A 32 8.35 -8.99 -8.70
C GLY A 32 9.01 -8.39 -9.95
N GLY A 33 8.22 -8.14 -11.01
CA GLY A 33 8.70 -7.50 -12.24
C GLY A 33 8.80 -5.97 -12.18
N LEU A 34 8.37 -5.32 -11.10
CA LEU A 34 8.38 -3.86 -11.01
C LEU A 34 9.78 -3.30 -10.69
N ASP A 35 10.25 -2.38 -11.52
CA ASP A 35 11.46 -1.61 -11.20
C ASP A 35 11.16 -0.52 -10.16
N TYR A 36 11.43 -0.86 -8.91
CA TYR A 36 11.33 0.05 -7.77
C TYR A 36 12.18 1.31 -7.94
N THR A 37 13.32 1.23 -8.63
CA THR A 37 14.22 2.39 -8.79
C THR A 37 13.63 3.41 -9.74
N ALA A 38 13.10 2.99 -10.90
CA ALA A 38 12.38 3.86 -11.81
C ALA A 38 11.11 4.45 -11.19
N ILE A 39 10.37 3.67 -10.38
CA ILE A 39 9.19 4.16 -9.67
C ILE A 39 9.59 5.24 -8.66
N ARG A 40 10.64 5.02 -7.85
CA ARG A 40 11.12 6.00 -6.87
C ARG A 40 11.59 7.28 -7.54
N LYS A 41 12.35 7.19 -8.64
CA LYS A 41 12.80 8.34 -9.44
C LYS A 41 11.61 9.16 -9.94
N ARG A 42 10.62 8.50 -10.59
CA ARG A 42 9.40 9.15 -11.07
C ARG A 42 8.62 9.82 -9.95
N ARG A 43 8.45 9.13 -8.81
CA ARG A 43 7.76 9.68 -7.64
C ARG A 43 8.45 10.93 -7.09
N ALA A 44 9.78 10.94 -7.05
CA ALA A 44 10.54 12.10 -6.56
C ALA A 44 10.31 13.35 -7.45
N VAL A 45 10.32 13.16 -8.78
CA VAL A 45 10.02 14.22 -9.75
C VAL A 45 8.58 14.73 -9.59
N TYR A 46 7.60 13.82 -9.59
CA TYR A 46 6.19 14.21 -9.51
C TYR A 46 5.80 14.83 -8.16
N ALA A 47 6.41 14.40 -7.05
CA ALA A 47 6.17 15.00 -5.76
C ALA A 47 6.60 16.48 -5.76
N ARG A 48 7.79 16.79 -6.28
CA ARG A 48 8.28 18.17 -6.38
C ARG A 48 7.38 19.01 -7.28
N LEU A 49 7.08 18.52 -8.48
CA LEU A 49 6.21 19.22 -9.43
C LEU A 49 4.81 19.48 -8.87
N TYR A 50 4.24 18.54 -8.12
CA TYR A 50 2.96 18.73 -7.44
C TYR A 50 3.03 19.85 -6.40
N HIS A 51 4.04 19.83 -5.53
CA HIS A 51 4.19 20.86 -4.51
C HIS A 51 4.46 22.23 -5.10
N GLU A 52 5.24 22.32 -6.17
CA GLU A 52 5.48 23.58 -6.86
C GLU A 52 4.21 24.11 -7.55
N ALA A 53 3.48 23.25 -8.26
CA ALA A 53 2.19 23.62 -8.85
C ALA A 53 1.18 24.07 -7.77
N SER A 54 1.27 23.49 -6.56
CA SER A 54 0.44 23.91 -5.42
C SER A 54 0.80 25.30 -4.88
N ILE A 55 2.04 25.77 -5.05
CA ILE A 55 2.45 27.13 -4.69
C ILE A 55 1.96 28.11 -5.77
N SER A 56 2.08 27.72 -7.04
CA SER A 56 1.78 28.58 -8.19
C SER A 56 0.29 28.68 -8.56
N HIS A 57 -0.58 27.84 -7.98
CA HIS A 57 -2.00 27.82 -8.37
C HIS A 57 -2.76 29.09 -7.95
N GLN A 58 -3.79 29.44 -8.73
CA GLN A 58 -4.76 30.46 -8.32
C GLN A 58 -5.83 29.81 -7.42
N GLN A 59 -6.05 30.39 -6.23
CA GLN A 59 -7.05 29.88 -5.29
C GLN A 59 -8.43 29.79 -5.96
N GLY A 60 -9.01 28.59 -5.96
CA GLY A 60 -10.31 28.30 -6.56
C GLY A 60 -10.34 28.07 -8.07
N LYS A 61 -9.24 28.31 -8.81
CA LYS A 61 -9.18 28.15 -10.28
C LYS A 61 -8.17 27.10 -10.76
N GLY A 62 -7.25 26.67 -9.90
CA GLY A 62 -6.20 25.72 -10.27
C GLY A 62 -5.02 26.40 -10.96
N ILE A 63 -4.28 25.62 -11.75
CA ILE A 63 -3.10 26.10 -12.51
C ILE A 63 -3.46 26.28 -13.98
N ALA A 64 -2.99 27.35 -14.62
CA ALA A 64 -3.20 27.52 -16.05
C ALA A 64 -2.40 26.46 -16.84
N PHE A 65 -2.92 26.06 -18.00
CA PHE A 65 -2.26 25.07 -18.86
C PHE A 65 -0.82 25.48 -19.23
N ASN A 66 -0.62 26.74 -19.59
CA ASN A 66 0.70 27.26 -19.95
C ASN A 66 1.67 27.21 -18.77
N ASP A 67 1.23 27.57 -17.57
CA ASP A 67 2.06 27.52 -16.36
C ASP A 67 2.47 26.07 -16.06
N MET A 68 1.56 25.13 -16.25
CA MET A 68 1.85 23.70 -16.10
C MET A 68 2.90 23.21 -17.12
N LEU A 69 2.84 23.67 -18.37
CA LEU A 69 3.85 23.36 -19.38
C LEU A 69 5.23 23.91 -19.00
N ILE A 70 5.29 25.15 -18.50
CA ILE A 70 6.53 25.77 -18.02
C ILE A 70 7.10 24.95 -16.85
N LEU A 71 6.29 24.61 -15.85
CA LEU A 71 6.67 23.75 -14.73
C LEU A 71 7.24 22.40 -15.18
N LEU A 72 6.61 21.77 -16.17
CA LEU A 72 7.06 20.50 -16.73
C LEU A 72 8.40 20.62 -17.45
N ALA A 73 8.64 21.72 -18.17
CA ALA A 73 9.91 21.97 -18.83
C ALA A 73 11.05 22.02 -17.80
N HIS A 74 10.89 22.82 -16.74
CA HIS A 74 11.87 22.95 -15.66
C HIS A 74 12.18 21.62 -14.95
N HIS A 75 11.18 20.74 -14.77
CA HIS A 75 11.38 19.49 -14.04
C HIS A 75 11.87 18.32 -14.89
N LYS A 76 11.59 18.31 -16.21
CA LYS A 76 11.80 17.13 -17.05
C LYS A 76 12.68 17.34 -18.27
N ILE A 77 12.86 18.57 -18.74
CA ILE A 77 13.45 18.82 -20.06
C ILE A 77 14.73 19.64 -19.94
N ILE A 78 14.71 20.74 -19.19
CA ILE A 78 15.83 21.68 -19.15
C ILE A 78 16.68 21.52 -17.89
N VAL A 79 17.95 21.89 -18.02
CA VAL A 79 18.87 22.08 -16.90
C VAL A 79 18.88 23.56 -16.55
N ASP A 80 18.29 23.90 -15.39
CA ASP A 80 18.08 25.29 -14.96
C ASP A 80 19.38 26.14 -15.01
N ALA A 81 20.53 25.56 -14.64
CA ALA A 81 21.82 26.29 -14.60
C ALA A 81 22.35 26.71 -15.99
N GLU A 82 21.97 25.99 -17.05
CA GLU A 82 22.40 26.28 -18.43
C GLU A 82 21.35 27.11 -19.19
N ALA A 83 20.08 27.00 -18.79
CA ALA A 83 18.95 27.59 -19.51
C ALA A 83 18.52 28.97 -18.99
N LEU A 84 18.84 29.31 -17.73
CA LEU A 84 18.35 30.53 -17.07
C LEU A 84 19.44 31.61 -16.93
N ILE A 85 19.01 32.87 -16.99
CA ILE A 85 19.83 34.03 -16.63
C ILE A 85 20.01 34.03 -15.10
N LEU A 86 21.11 34.59 -14.59
CA LEU A 86 21.44 34.57 -13.17
C LEU A 86 20.30 35.02 -12.25
N LYS A 87 19.53 36.05 -12.63
CA LYS A 87 18.40 36.53 -11.83
C LYS A 87 17.31 35.45 -11.70
N ASP A 88 16.86 34.92 -12.82
CA ASP A 88 15.83 33.89 -12.89
C ASP A 88 16.30 32.59 -12.21
N LEU A 89 17.59 32.26 -12.33
CA LEU A 89 18.19 31.12 -11.65
C LEU A 89 18.15 31.29 -10.13
N VAL A 90 18.45 32.48 -9.61
CA VAL A 90 18.36 32.75 -8.17
C VAL A 90 16.92 32.58 -7.68
N GLU A 91 15.94 33.17 -8.36
CA GLU A 91 14.53 33.00 -8.02
C GLU A 91 14.12 31.52 -8.05
N ARG A 92 14.54 30.79 -9.09
CA ARG A 92 14.29 29.36 -9.24
C ARG A 92 14.90 28.54 -8.10
N THR A 93 16.10 28.89 -7.64
CA THR A 93 16.75 28.17 -6.53
C THR A 93 16.01 28.37 -5.22
N GLU A 94 15.46 29.55 -4.94
CA GLU A 94 14.66 29.81 -3.74
C GLU A 94 13.35 29.02 -3.77
N ILE A 95 12.65 29.00 -4.92
CA ILE A 95 11.45 28.15 -5.09
C ILE A 95 11.79 26.68 -4.86
N ASN A 96 12.89 26.18 -5.44
CA ASN A 96 13.33 24.79 -5.28
C ASN A 96 13.63 24.42 -3.82
N LYS A 97 14.15 25.35 -3.01
CA LYS A 97 14.35 25.15 -1.56
C LYS A 97 13.01 24.99 -0.85
N LEU A 98 12.08 25.92 -1.06
CA LEU A 98 10.74 25.86 -0.46
C LEU A 98 9.99 24.58 -0.84
N VAL A 99 10.04 24.19 -2.12
CA VAL A 99 9.45 22.94 -2.61
C VAL A 99 10.06 21.74 -1.91
N THR A 100 11.39 21.74 -1.71
CA THR A 100 12.08 20.66 -0.99
C THR A 100 11.59 20.53 0.45
N ASP A 101 11.41 21.65 1.15
CA ASP A 101 10.92 21.66 2.52
C ASP A 101 9.48 21.14 2.61
N LEU A 102 8.60 21.54 1.69
CA LEU A 102 7.23 21.04 1.62
C LEU A 102 7.16 19.53 1.34
N VAL A 103 7.97 19.03 0.41
CA VAL A 103 8.06 17.59 0.11
C VAL A 103 8.53 16.82 1.35
N ASN A 104 9.50 17.36 2.09
CA ASN A 104 10.01 16.72 3.30
C ASN A 104 8.98 16.74 4.43
N LEU A 105 8.26 17.85 4.61
CA LEU A 105 7.15 17.95 5.56
C LEU A 105 6.08 16.90 5.24
N ASP A 106 5.62 16.82 3.99
CA ASP A 106 4.59 15.85 3.60
C ASP A 106 5.04 14.40 3.82
N ARG A 107 6.33 14.10 3.57
CA ARG A 107 6.93 12.79 3.87
C ARG A 107 6.86 12.47 5.36
N VAL A 108 7.21 13.41 6.23
CA VAL A 108 7.14 13.23 7.69
C VAL A 108 5.70 13.05 8.14
N ARG A 109 4.77 13.88 7.64
CA ARG A 109 3.34 13.77 7.94
C ARG A 109 2.79 12.39 7.54
N SER A 110 3.14 11.93 6.34
CA SER A 110 2.76 10.61 5.83
C SER A 110 3.29 9.48 6.70
N LEU A 111 4.56 9.56 7.12
CA LEU A 111 5.16 8.58 8.03
C LEU A 111 4.42 8.51 9.38
N LEU A 112 4.15 9.66 10.00
CA LEU A 112 3.44 9.72 11.28
C LEU A 112 2.02 9.15 11.15
N LYS A 113 1.33 9.45 10.05
CA LYS A 113 0.01 8.89 9.74
C LYS A 113 0.07 7.37 9.61
N SER A 114 1.05 6.83 8.88
CA SER A 114 1.25 5.38 8.75
C SER A 114 1.55 4.72 10.09
N MET A 115 2.38 5.33 10.95
CA MET A 115 2.65 4.82 12.30
C MET A 115 1.40 4.77 13.17
N SER A 116 0.59 5.84 13.15
CA SER A 116 -0.67 5.92 13.88
C SER A 116 -1.65 4.84 13.42
N GLN A 117 -1.84 4.71 12.11
CA GLN A 117 -2.71 3.69 11.52
C GLN A 117 -2.22 2.27 11.83
N ARG A 118 -0.91 2.02 11.78
CA ARG A 118 -0.33 0.71 12.15
C ARG A 118 -0.62 0.33 13.59
N ARG A 119 -0.51 1.30 14.52
CA ARG A 119 -0.85 1.07 15.94
C ARG A 119 -2.33 0.73 16.10
N ARG A 120 -3.22 1.49 15.46
CA ARG A 120 -4.67 1.23 15.48
C ARG A 120 -5.03 -0.13 14.88
N PHE A 121 -4.42 -0.50 13.77
CA PHE A 121 -4.65 -1.79 13.12
C PHE A 121 -4.25 -2.97 14.02
N ARG A 122 -3.09 -2.87 14.69
CA ARG A 122 -2.66 -3.91 15.66
C ARG A 122 -3.63 -4.04 16.82
N ALA A 123 -4.03 -2.93 17.43
CA ALA A 123 -5.01 -2.92 18.51
C ALA A 123 -6.36 -3.53 18.07
N HIS A 124 -6.81 -3.23 16.85
CA HIS A 124 -8.01 -3.83 16.27
C HIS A 124 -7.86 -5.35 16.09
N ARG A 125 -6.73 -5.82 15.55
CA ARG A 125 -6.47 -7.26 15.38
C ARG A 125 -6.39 -7.99 16.72
N GLU A 126 -5.75 -7.40 17.73
CA GLU A 126 -5.69 -7.97 19.08
C GLU A 126 -7.08 -8.10 19.72
N ARG A 127 -7.97 -7.12 19.51
CA ARG A 127 -9.37 -7.20 19.97
C ARG A 127 -10.13 -8.31 19.27
N ALA A 128 -10.07 -8.37 17.94
CA ALA A 128 -10.76 -9.41 17.17
C ALA A 128 -10.30 -10.82 17.56
N VAL A 129 -9.00 -11.03 17.81
CA VAL A 129 -8.49 -12.32 18.29
C VAL A 129 -9.01 -12.65 19.69
N ARG A 130 -9.08 -11.66 20.60
CA ARG A 130 -9.64 -11.88 21.95
C ARG A 130 -11.13 -12.19 21.93
N GLU A 131 -11.90 -11.49 21.09
CA GLU A 131 -13.34 -11.74 20.91
C GLU A 131 -13.55 -13.17 20.38
N GLN A 132 -12.79 -13.59 19.38
CA GLN A 132 -12.85 -14.95 18.85
C GLN A 132 -12.47 -16.01 19.90
N GLN A 133 -11.47 -15.73 20.75
CA GLN A 133 -11.08 -16.63 21.83
C GLN A 133 -12.18 -16.71 22.91
N GLN A 134 -12.82 -15.60 23.25
CA GLN A 134 -13.95 -15.59 24.19
C GLN A 134 -15.15 -16.38 23.66
N GLU A 135 -15.46 -16.27 22.36
CA GLU A 135 -16.51 -17.09 21.74
C GLU A 135 -16.17 -18.59 21.78
N ILE A 136 -14.91 -18.96 21.54
CA ILE A 136 -14.45 -20.35 21.62
C ILE A 136 -14.49 -20.86 23.06
N ASP A 137 -14.05 -20.05 24.03
CA ASP A 137 -14.04 -20.43 25.45
C ASP A 137 -15.48 -20.59 25.98
N LEU A 138 -16.40 -19.65 25.71
CA LEU A 138 -17.83 -19.75 26.05
C LEU A 138 -18.51 -20.94 25.35
N GLY A 139 -18.14 -21.21 24.09
CA GLY A 139 -18.59 -22.39 23.35
C GLY A 139 -18.12 -23.71 23.97
N SER A 140 -16.90 -23.72 24.52
CA SER A 140 -16.35 -24.90 25.20
C SER A 140 -16.99 -25.13 26.58
N GLU A 141 -17.22 -24.07 27.37
CA GLU A 141 -17.89 -24.17 28.68
C GLU A 141 -19.34 -24.63 28.54
N SER A 142 -20.05 -24.13 27.53
CA SER A 142 -21.40 -24.60 27.21
C SER A 142 -21.42 -26.06 26.75
N PHE A 143 -20.43 -26.50 25.96
CA PHE A 143 -20.26 -27.90 25.55
C PHE A 143 -20.07 -28.85 26.76
N TRP A 144 -19.13 -28.56 27.66
CA TRP A 144 -18.90 -29.38 28.87
C TRP A 144 -20.10 -29.39 29.82
N SER A 145 -20.83 -28.27 29.93
CA SER A 145 -22.04 -28.18 30.75
C SER A 145 -23.18 -29.03 30.19
N THR A 146 -23.35 -29.06 28.86
CA THR A 146 -24.33 -29.93 28.22
C THR A 146 -23.98 -31.41 28.33
N ASP A 147 -22.71 -31.78 28.22
CA ASP A 147 -22.25 -33.17 28.32
C ASP A 147 -22.36 -33.71 29.76
N LEU A 148 -22.00 -32.89 30.76
CA LEU A 148 -22.22 -33.20 32.19
C LEU A 148 -23.70 -33.41 32.53
N MET A 149 -24.61 -32.66 31.91
CA MET A 149 -26.05 -32.87 32.07
C MET A 149 -26.53 -34.17 31.39
N VAL A 150 -25.93 -34.56 30.25
CA VAL A 150 -26.28 -35.81 29.55
C VAL A 150 -25.73 -37.03 30.28
N GLU A 151 -24.55 -36.96 30.88
CA GLU A 151 -23.99 -38.01 31.73
C GLU A 151 -24.81 -38.23 33.01
N ALA A 152 -25.21 -37.14 33.68
CA ALA A 152 -26.03 -37.23 34.90
C ALA A 152 -27.41 -37.87 34.66
N VAL A 153 -28.00 -37.67 33.47
CA VAL A 153 -29.29 -38.29 33.09
C VAL A 153 -29.13 -39.77 32.73
N ASN A 154 -28.00 -40.17 32.16
CA ASN A 154 -27.72 -41.58 31.82
C ASN A 154 -27.32 -42.44 33.03
N GLU A 155 -26.82 -41.84 34.12
CA GLU A 155 -26.49 -42.56 35.35
C GLU A 155 -27.73 -42.91 36.19
N ASP A 156 -28.78 -42.07 36.16
CA ASP A 156 -30.06 -42.33 36.83
C ASP A 156 -30.91 -43.43 36.13
N GLU A 157 -30.68 -43.72 34.84
CA GLU A 157 -31.36 -44.83 34.13
C GLU A 157 -30.66 -46.21 34.29
N ARG A 158 -29.53 -46.28 34.99
CA ARG A 158 -28.77 -47.54 35.22
C ARG A 158 -28.94 -48.15 36.62
N MET A 159 -29.79 -47.59 37.49
CA MET A 159 -30.22 -48.20 38.76
C MET A 159 -31.68 -48.65 38.71
#